data_AF-A0A0B2NV06-F1
#
_entry.id   AF-A0A0B2NV06-F1
#
_cell.length_a   1.000
_cell.length_b   1.000
_cell.length_c   1.000
_cell.angle_alpha   90.00
_cell.angle_beta   90.00
_cell.angle_gamma   90.00
#
_symmetry.space_group_name_H-M   'P 1'
#
loop_
_entity.id
_entity.type
_entity.pdbx_description
1 polymer ?
#
loop_
_entity_poly.entity_id
_entity_poly.type
_entity_poly.pdbx_seq_one_letter_code
_entity_poly.pdbx_strand_id
1 'polypeptide(L)'
;MIPVAANDVAFSAHAVLLTAISLFQIAIYDRGSQKISKIAYGILLVTWTTAATCFFVALHNHHWLWLISIFSGIQVCMTIIKYIPQAVMNFMRKSTEGWSIVNILLDFSGSIANYAQMSVQSIDQNSWVNFYGNIGKLLLSLVSLFFDILFMCQHYLLYPEKKRKLEGSPEPDNAKSSDRPLSENV
;
A
#
# COMPACT_ATOMS: atom_id res chain seq x y z
N MET A 1 -15.66 -7.90 26.88
CA MET A 1 -15.79 -6.72 25.99
C MET A 1 -14.44 -6.53 25.35
N ILE A 2 -14.31 -6.55 24.02
CA ILE A 2 -13.02 -6.30 23.37
C ILE A 2 -12.92 -4.79 23.27
N PRO A 3 -12.09 -4.13 24.09
CA PRO A 3 -12.00 -2.69 24.06
C PRO A 3 -11.27 -2.32 22.76
N VAL A 4 -11.85 -1.42 21.98
CA VAL A 4 -11.08 -0.71 20.94
C VAL A 4 -9.90 -0.07 21.65
N ALA A 5 -8.67 -0.48 21.31
CA ALA A 5 -7.51 -0.04 22.05
C ALA A 5 -7.14 1.39 21.62
N ALA A 6 -6.56 2.18 22.53
CA ALA A 6 -6.21 3.57 22.23
C ALA A 6 -5.25 3.69 21.03
N ASN A 7 -4.38 2.70 20.85
CA ASN A 7 -3.49 2.63 19.70
C ASN A 7 -4.23 2.34 18.37
N ASP A 8 -5.37 1.63 18.40
CA ASP A 8 -6.22 1.44 17.22
C ASP A 8 -6.83 2.78 16.77
N VAL A 9 -7.22 3.62 17.73
CA VAL A 9 -7.75 4.97 17.48
C VAL A 9 -6.66 5.88 16.94
N ALA A 10 -5.49 5.91 17.58
CA ALA A 10 -4.35 6.72 17.15
C ALA A 10 -3.89 6.33 15.73
N PHE A 11 -3.79 5.03 15.44
CA PHE A 11 -3.45 4.51 14.12
C PHE A 11 -4.48 4.95 13.07
N SER A 12 -5.78 4.82 13.37
CA SER A 12 -6.85 5.22 12.45
C SER A 12 -6.85 6.72 12.18
N ALA A 13 -6.64 7.56 13.21
CA ALA A 13 -6.55 9.01 13.05
C ALA A 13 -5.34 9.42 12.20
N HIS A 14 -4.19 8.78 12.43
CA HIS A 14 -3.00 8.99 11.60
C HIS A 14 -3.24 8.56 10.14
N ALA A 15 -3.88 7.42 9.91
CA ALA A 15 -4.21 6.93 8.57
C ALA A 15 -5.15 7.89 7.82
N VAL A 16 -6.16 8.45 8.50
CA VAL A 16 -7.06 9.46 7.92
C VAL A 16 -6.29 10.72 7.54
N LEU A 17 -5.39 11.20 8.41
CA LEU A 17 -4.56 12.37 8.14
C LEU A 17 -3.68 12.15 6.90
N LEU A 18 -2.94 11.03 6.84
CA LEU A 18 -2.10 10.71 5.69
C LEU A 18 -2.92 10.56 4.41
N THR A 19 -4.08 9.92 4.49
CA THR A 19 -4.98 9.78 3.34
C THR A 19 -5.49 11.14 2.85
N ALA A 20 -5.83 12.06 3.75
CA ALA A 20 -6.24 13.42 3.40
C ALA A 20 -5.11 14.19 2.69
N ILE A 21 -3.88 14.06 3.18
CA ILE A 21 -2.69 14.63 2.54
C ILE A 21 -2.49 14.04 1.14
N SER A 22 -2.60 12.71 0.98
CA SER A 22 -2.49 12.07 -0.33
C SER A 22 -3.60 12.50 -1.29
N LEU A 23 -4.85 12.64 -0.83
CA LEU A 23 -5.95 13.15 -1.65
C LEU A 23 -5.70 14.59 -2.11
N PHE A 24 -5.17 15.43 -1.23
CA PHE A 24 -4.76 16.80 -1.56
C PHE A 24 -3.63 16.82 -2.62
N GLN A 25 -2.62 15.96 -2.46
CA GLN A 25 -1.54 15.80 -3.44
C GLN A 25 -2.08 15.35 -4.81
N ILE A 26 -3.00 14.39 -4.84
CA ILE A 26 -3.66 13.94 -6.08
C ILE A 26 -4.47 15.08 -6.73
N ALA A 27 -5.04 15.99 -5.93
CA ALA A 27 -5.79 17.12 -6.44
C ALA A 27 -4.89 18.16 -7.13
N ILE A 28 -3.69 18.42 -6.60
CA ILE A 28 -2.78 19.47 -7.06
C ILE A 28 -1.76 19.00 -8.09
N TYR A 29 -1.19 17.80 -7.93
CA TYR A 29 -0.14 17.31 -8.84
C TYR A 29 -0.70 16.91 -10.20
N ASP A 30 0.13 17.08 -11.24
CA ASP A 30 -0.23 16.73 -12.60
C ASP A 30 -0.48 15.22 -12.74
N ARG A 31 -1.63 14.88 -13.33
CA ARG A 31 -2.10 13.50 -13.53
C ARG A 31 -1.77 13.00 -14.93
N GLY A 32 -1.26 13.86 -15.81
CA GLY A 32 -0.98 13.54 -17.21
C GLY A 32 -2.20 12.94 -17.92
N SER A 33 -1.99 11.80 -18.59
CA SER A 33 -3.05 11.09 -19.31
C SER A 33 -3.77 10.02 -18.49
N GLN A 34 -3.56 9.96 -17.16
CA GLN A 34 -4.17 8.94 -16.32
C GLN A 34 -5.67 9.16 -16.17
N LYS A 35 -6.45 8.11 -16.45
CA LYS A 35 -7.91 8.10 -16.31
C LYS A 35 -8.32 6.98 -15.36
N ILE A 36 -9.32 7.24 -14.52
CA ILE A 36 -9.90 6.22 -13.65
C ILE A 36 -10.71 5.26 -14.51
N SER A 37 -10.48 3.96 -14.32
CA SER A 37 -11.22 2.90 -15.03
C SER A 37 -12.71 2.93 -14.67
N LYS A 38 -13.59 2.63 -15.64
CA LYS A 38 -15.04 2.49 -15.40
C LYS A 38 -15.35 1.43 -14.34
N ILE A 39 -14.54 0.37 -14.28
CA ILE A 39 -14.67 -0.68 -13.27
C ILE A 39 -14.37 -0.12 -11.87
N ALA A 40 -13.33 0.72 -11.75
CA ALA A 40 -12.98 1.35 -10.48
C ALA A 40 -14.09 2.31 -10.00
N TYR A 41 -14.71 3.06 -10.90
CA TYR A 41 -15.91 3.86 -10.57
C TYR A 41 -17.07 3.00 -10.08
N GLY A 42 -17.33 1.86 -10.73
CA GLY A 42 -18.38 0.92 -10.30
C GLY A 42 -18.13 0.36 -8.90
N ILE A 43 -16.90 -0.08 -8.62
CA ILE A 43 -16.49 -0.58 -7.30
C ILE A 43 -16.64 0.51 -6.23
N LEU A 44 -16.22 1.74 -6.55
CA LEU A 44 -16.32 2.88 -5.64
C LEU A 44 -17.79 3.19 -5.32
N LEU A 45 -18.65 3.24 -6.35
CA LEU A 45 -20.08 3.49 -6.17
C LEU A 45 -20.73 2.45 -5.27
N VAL A 46 -20.54 1.16 -5.56
CA VAL A 46 -21.10 0.05 -4.77
C VAL A 46 -20.62 0.10 -3.33
N THR A 47 -19.35 0.44 -3.10
CA THR A 47 -18.79 0.47 -1.75
C THR A 47 -19.32 1.64 -0.95
N TRP A 48 -19.39 2.84 -1.53
CA TRP A 48 -19.94 4.01 -0.84
C TRP A 48 -21.44 3.88 -0.57
N THR A 49 -22.21 3.30 -1.49
CA THR A 49 -23.64 3.04 -1.23
C THR A 49 -23.81 2.03 -0.11
N THR A 50 -23.06 0.92 -0.12
CA THR A 50 -23.07 -0.09 0.95
C THR A 50 -22.70 0.54 2.29
N ALA A 51 -21.61 1.32 2.34
CA ALA A 51 -21.16 2.00 3.55
C ALA A 51 -22.21 2.97 4.09
N ALA A 52 -22.85 3.76 3.22
CA ALA A 52 -23.91 4.68 3.60
C ALA A 52 -25.14 3.94 4.15
N THR A 53 -25.60 2.88 3.49
CA THR A 53 -26.73 2.06 3.97
C THR A 53 -26.43 1.46 5.34
N CYS A 54 -25.25 0.85 5.52
CA CYS A 54 -24.84 0.31 6.82
C CYS A 54 -24.75 1.38 7.90
N PHE A 55 -24.26 2.58 7.56
CA PHE A 55 -24.20 3.72 8.49
C PHE A 55 -25.59 4.12 8.99
N PHE A 56 -26.57 4.30 8.09
CA PHE A 56 -27.93 4.66 8.50
C PHE A 56 -28.63 3.56 9.31
N VAL A 57 -28.40 2.29 8.98
CA VAL A 57 -28.91 1.14 9.77
C VAL A 57 -28.31 1.15 11.17
N ALA A 58 -27.00 1.35 11.29
CA ALA A 58 -26.31 1.39 12.58
C ALA A 58 -26.70 2.63 13.40
N LEU A 59 -26.94 3.77 12.74
CA LEU A 59 -27.42 4.99 13.38
C LEU A 59 -28.81 4.79 14.00
N HIS A 60 -29.72 4.13 13.28
CA HIS A 60 -31.08 3.85 13.76
C HIS A 60 -31.10 2.84 14.91
N ASN A 61 -30.28 1.78 14.82
CA ASN A 61 -30.29 0.66 15.79
C ASN A 61 -29.22 0.80 16.90
N HIS A 62 -28.43 1.88 16.91
CA HIS A 62 -27.28 2.08 17.81
C HIS A 62 -26.22 0.95 17.80
N HIS A 63 -26.12 0.21 16.69
CA HIS A 63 -25.19 -0.94 16.55
C HIS A 63 -23.81 -0.52 16.01
N TRP A 64 -23.06 0.27 16.77
CA TRP A 64 -21.76 0.83 16.35
C TRP A 64 -20.67 -0.22 16.12
N LEU A 65 -20.56 -1.22 16.99
CA LEU A 65 -19.55 -2.28 16.85
C LEU A 65 -19.78 -3.11 15.59
N TRP A 66 -21.05 -3.37 15.26
CA TRP A 66 -21.41 -4.05 14.02
C TRP A 66 -20.99 -3.24 12.79
N LEU A 67 -21.24 -1.92 12.79
CA LEU A 67 -20.79 -1.03 11.72
C LEU A 67 -19.27 -1.08 11.52
N ILE A 68 -18.50 -1.00 12.62
CA ILE A 68 -17.03 -1.09 12.58
C ILE A 68 -16.60 -2.43 11.97
N SER A 69 -17.24 -3.54 12.37
CA SER A 69 -16.94 -4.86 11.80
C SER A 69 -17.20 -4.92 10.29
N ILE A 70 -18.29 -4.32 9.81
CA ILE A 70 -18.58 -4.22 8.38
C ILE A 70 -17.52 -3.38 7.65
N PHE A 71 -17.14 -2.23 8.22
CA PHE A 71 -16.11 -1.37 7.64
C PHE A 71 -14.74 -2.05 7.58
N SER A 72 -14.36 -2.82 8.61
CA SER A 72 -13.14 -3.64 8.55
C SER A 72 -13.21 -4.67 7.43
N GLY A 73 -14.37 -5.31 7.22
CA GLY A 73 -14.58 -6.22 6.09
C GLY A 73 -14.42 -5.53 4.73
N ILE A 74 -15.04 -4.36 4.55
CA ILE A 74 -14.88 -3.52 3.35
C ILE A 74 -13.41 -3.18 3.11
N GLN A 75 -12.67 -2.80 4.17
CA GLN A 75 -11.25 -2.44 4.09
C GLN A 75 -10.38 -3.62 3.64
N VAL A 76 -10.63 -4.83 4.15
CA VAL A 76 -9.93 -6.05 3.70
C VAL A 76 -10.20 -6.30 2.21
N CYS A 77 -11.47 -6.27 1.79
CA CYS A 77 -11.85 -6.46 0.39
C CYS A 77 -11.21 -5.41 -0.53
N MET A 78 -11.24 -4.14 -0.15
CA MET A 78 -10.62 -3.05 -0.89
C MET A 78 -9.10 -3.23 -1.02
N THR A 79 -8.46 -3.72 0.03
CA THR A 79 -7.02 -4.00 0.02
C THR A 79 -6.65 -5.05 -1.02
N ILE A 80 -7.43 -6.13 -1.10
CA ILE A 80 -7.22 -7.18 -2.12
C ILE A 80 -7.46 -6.61 -3.53
N ILE A 81 -8.58 -5.90 -3.73
CA ILE A 81 -8.97 -5.33 -5.02
C ILE A 81 -7.92 -4.36 -5.56
N LYS A 82 -7.28 -3.55 -4.70
CA LYS A 82 -6.25 -2.59 -5.12
C LYS A 82 -4.87 -3.25 -5.34
N TYR A 83 -4.50 -4.23 -4.52
CA TYR A 83 -3.17 -4.82 -4.57
C TYR A 83 -2.98 -5.83 -5.71
N ILE A 84 -4.01 -6.59 -6.10
CA ILE A 84 -3.90 -7.54 -7.22
C ILE A 84 -3.54 -6.84 -8.54
N PRO A 85 -4.27 -5.79 -9.00
CA PRO A 85 -3.91 -5.07 -10.21
C PRO A 85 -2.51 -4.46 -10.13
N GLN A 86 -2.10 -3.95 -8.97
CA GLN A 86 -0.75 -3.41 -8.79
C GLN A 86 0.33 -4.47 -8.97
N ALA A 87 0.16 -5.64 -8.34
CA ALA A 87 1.07 -6.77 -8.48
C ALA A 87 1.18 -7.24 -9.94
N VAL A 88 0.05 -7.32 -10.64
CA VAL A 88 -0.01 -7.67 -12.06
C VAL A 88 0.67 -6.61 -12.93
N MET A 89 0.41 -5.32 -12.70
CA MET A 89 1.04 -4.23 -13.45
C MET A 89 2.55 -4.21 -13.27
N ASN A 90 3.04 -4.42 -12.04
CA ASN A 90 4.48 -4.54 -11.78
C ASN A 90 5.08 -5.72 -12.56
N PHE A 91 4.38 -6.86 -12.61
CA PHE A 91 4.81 -8.03 -13.36
C PHE A 91 4.80 -7.81 -14.88
N MET A 92 3.79 -7.14 -15.42
CA MET A 92 3.67 -6.84 -16.85
C MET A 92 4.71 -5.81 -17.31
N ARG A 93 4.94 -4.76 -16.51
CA ARG A 93 5.90 -3.69 -16.82
C ARG A 93 7.34 -4.06 -16.53
N LYS A 94 7.58 -5.15 -15.78
CA LYS A 94 8.90 -5.54 -15.27
C LYS A 94 9.59 -4.39 -14.52
N SER A 95 8.79 -3.57 -13.85
CA SER A 95 9.23 -2.34 -13.19
C SER A 95 8.27 -2.02 -12.05
N THR A 96 8.83 -1.54 -10.95
CA THR A 96 8.09 -1.03 -9.78
C THR A 96 8.18 0.49 -9.66
N GLU A 97 8.65 1.19 -10.69
CA GLU A 97 8.67 2.65 -10.73
C GLU A 97 7.27 3.25 -10.61
N GLY A 98 7.17 4.39 -9.94
CA GLY A 98 5.93 5.18 -9.85
C GLY A 98 5.33 5.28 -8.45
N TRP A 99 5.97 4.72 -7.42
CA TRP A 99 5.53 4.84 -6.03
C TRP A 99 6.68 4.58 -5.05
N SER A 100 6.55 5.11 -3.83
CA SER A 100 7.59 5.03 -2.81
C SER A 100 7.64 3.64 -2.16
N ILE A 101 8.77 2.93 -2.31
CA ILE A 101 9.01 1.65 -1.62
C ILE A 101 9.00 1.82 -0.09
N VAL A 102 9.35 3.00 0.42
CA VAL A 102 9.34 3.29 1.86
C VAL A 102 7.94 3.11 2.44
N ASN A 103 6.88 3.44 1.70
CA ASN A 103 5.51 3.22 2.17
C ASN A 103 5.22 1.73 2.40
N ILE A 104 5.70 0.84 1.52
CA ILE A 104 5.56 -0.60 1.72
C ILE A 104 6.36 -1.11 2.89
N LEU A 105 7.58 -0.61 3.08
CA LEU A 105 8.38 -1.00 4.24
C LEU A 105 7.70 -0.57 5.55
N LEU A 106 7.06 0.62 5.55
CA LEU A 106 6.26 1.09 6.68
C LEU A 106 5.02 0.22 6.89
N ASP A 107 4.24 -0.08 5.84
CA ASP A 107 3.06 -0.94 5.92
C ASP A 107 3.41 -2.37 6.40
N PHE A 108 4.52 -2.92 5.90
CA PHE A 108 5.07 -4.20 6.33
C PHE A 108 5.43 -4.19 7.82
N SER A 109 6.17 -3.16 8.26
CA SER A 109 6.55 -3.00 9.67
C SER A 109 5.32 -2.84 10.57
N GLY A 110 4.31 -2.09 10.11
CA GLY A 110 3.03 -1.91 10.79
C GLY A 110 2.26 -3.22 10.90
N SER A 111 2.24 -4.03 9.85
CA SER A 111 1.61 -5.35 9.84
C SER A 111 2.28 -6.32 10.83
N ILE A 112 3.62 -6.32 10.90
CA ILE A 112 4.36 -7.10 11.89
C ILE A 112 4.08 -6.60 13.31
N ALA A 113 4.14 -5.28 13.54
CA ALA A 113 3.89 -4.68 14.85
C ALA A 113 2.46 -4.97 15.32
N ASN A 114 1.49 -4.93 14.42
CA ASN A 114 0.10 -5.29 14.68
C ASN A 114 -0.03 -6.75 15.15
N TYR A 115 0.62 -7.67 14.44
CA TYR A 115 0.67 -9.08 14.81
C TYR A 115 1.33 -9.32 16.17
N ALA A 116 2.47 -8.67 16.41
CA ALA A 116 3.18 -8.75 17.66
C ALA A 116 2.33 -8.23 18.82
N GLN A 117 1.65 -7.08 18.64
CA GLN A 117 0.72 -6.54 19.64
C GLN A 117 -0.37 -7.55 20.00
N MET A 118 -1.06 -8.09 19.00
CA MET A 118 -2.16 -9.05 19.24
C MET A 118 -1.66 -10.33 19.92
N SER A 119 -0.45 -10.77 19.60
CA SER A 119 0.20 -11.93 20.22
C SER A 119 0.52 -11.67 21.70
N VAL A 120 1.16 -10.55 22.01
CA VAL A 120 1.50 -10.15 23.38
C VAL A 120 0.23 -9.99 24.23
N GLN A 121 -0.81 -9.34 23.70
CA GLN A 121 -2.09 -9.20 24.41
C GLN A 121 -2.78 -10.54 24.68
N SER A 122 -2.65 -11.50 23.76
CA SER A 122 -3.24 -12.82 23.94
C SER A 122 -2.52 -13.66 24.99
N ILE A 123 -1.19 -13.50 25.08
CA ILE A 123 -0.38 -14.11 26.14
C ILE A 123 -0.75 -13.50 27.50
N ASP A 124 -0.78 -12.17 27.59
CA ASP A 124 -1.10 -11.45 28.83
C ASP A 124 -2.51 -11.80 29.36
N GLN A 125 -3.50 -11.86 28.47
CA GLN A 125 -4.89 -12.19 28.83
C GLN A 125 -5.14 -13.69 28.97
N ASN A 126 -4.13 -14.55 28.74
CA ASN A 126 -4.27 -16.01 28.62
C ASN A 126 -5.46 -16.41 27.75
N SER A 127 -5.69 -15.68 26.64
CA SER A 127 -6.89 -15.81 25.82
C SER A 127 -6.65 -15.36 24.38
N TRP A 128 -7.20 -16.11 23.43
CA TRP A 128 -7.11 -15.83 21.99
C TRP A 128 -8.23 -14.90 21.50
N VAL A 129 -8.99 -14.29 22.41
CA VAL A 129 -10.12 -13.42 22.08
C VAL A 129 -9.71 -12.24 21.20
N ASN A 130 -8.47 -11.75 21.31
CA ASN A 130 -7.98 -10.68 20.44
C ASN A 130 -7.89 -11.12 18.96
N PHE A 131 -7.55 -12.39 18.70
CA PHE A 131 -7.45 -12.93 17.34
C PHE A 131 -8.83 -13.17 16.72
N TYR A 132 -9.71 -13.90 17.40
CA TYR A 132 -11.02 -14.25 16.84
C TYR A 132 -12.04 -13.11 16.94
N GLY A 133 -11.93 -12.30 18.00
CA GLY A 133 -12.85 -11.22 18.25
C GLY A 133 -12.58 -9.95 17.45
N ASN A 134 -11.41 -9.84 16.83
CA ASN A 134 -11.10 -8.81 15.84
C ASN A 134 -10.56 -9.42 14.54
N ILE A 135 -11.39 -10.26 13.91
CA ILE A 135 -11.02 -10.98 12.69
C ILE A 135 -10.72 -10.02 11.52
N GLY A 136 -11.36 -8.85 11.48
CA GLY A 136 -11.12 -7.84 10.45
C GLY A 136 -9.70 -7.28 10.51
N LYS A 137 -9.24 -6.92 11.71
CA LYS A 137 -7.85 -6.47 11.95
C LYS A 137 -6.84 -7.57 11.62
N LEU A 138 -7.13 -8.80 12.04
CA LEU A 138 -6.29 -9.97 11.75
C LEU A 138 -6.13 -10.18 10.24
N LEU A 139 -7.24 -10.31 9.52
CA LEU A 139 -7.24 -10.52 8.06
C LEU A 139 -6.55 -9.39 7.32
N LEU A 140 -6.79 -8.14 7.74
CA LEU A 140 -6.14 -6.99 7.13
C LEU A 140 -4.62 -7.07 7.27
N SER A 141 -4.12 -7.42 8.46
CA SER A 141 -2.67 -7.59 8.67
C SER A 141 -2.08 -8.76 7.88
N LEU A 142 -2.79 -9.89 7.71
CA LEU A 142 -2.29 -11.00 6.87
C LEU A 142 -2.19 -10.58 5.41
N VAL A 143 -3.27 -10.01 4.89
CA VAL A 143 -3.36 -9.64 3.48
C VAL A 143 -2.31 -8.58 3.17
N SER A 144 -2.18 -7.55 4.03
CA SER A 144 -1.13 -6.54 3.85
C SER A 144 0.25 -7.18 3.88
N LEU A 145 0.57 -7.95 4.92
CA LEU A 145 1.88 -8.61 5.07
C LEU A 145 2.24 -9.44 3.83
N PHE A 146 1.29 -10.21 3.30
CA PHE A 146 1.49 -11.02 2.10
C PHE A 146 1.82 -10.17 0.86
N PHE A 147 1.02 -9.13 0.59
CA PHE A 147 1.24 -8.26 -0.57
C PHE A 147 2.50 -7.39 -0.41
N ASP A 148 2.82 -6.96 0.81
CA ASP A 148 4.03 -6.19 1.08
C ASP A 148 5.28 -7.02 0.78
N ILE A 149 5.30 -8.30 1.20
CA ILE A 149 6.36 -9.25 0.82
C ILE A 149 6.44 -9.40 -0.69
N LEU A 150 5.30 -9.56 -1.36
CA LEU A 150 5.25 -9.65 -2.83
C LEU A 150 5.86 -8.41 -3.48
N PHE A 151 5.49 -7.21 -3.04
CA PHE A 151 6.00 -5.95 -3.59
C PHE A 151 7.49 -5.76 -3.29
N MET A 152 7.97 -6.13 -2.11
CA MET A 152 9.39 -6.14 -1.78
C MET A 152 10.18 -7.11 -2.68
N CYS A 153 9.66 -8.32 -2.91
CA CYS A 153 10.26 -9.27 -3.85
C CYS A 153 10.29 -8.71 -5.27
N GLN A 154 9.20 -8.08 -5.73
CA GLN A 154 9.15 -7.45 -7.05
C GLN A 154 10.19 -6.33 -7.17
N HIS A 155 10.33 -5.48 -6.16
CA HIS A 155 11.21 -4.31 -6.19
C HIS A 155 12.69 -4.68 -6.05
N TYR A 156 13.04 -5.49 -5.05
CA TYR A 156 14.45 -5.78 -4.72
C TYR A 156 15.02 -6.99 -5.45
N LEU A 157 14.22 -8.03 -5.69
CA LEU A 157 14.71 -9.30 -6.26
C LEU A 157 14.48 -9.39 -7.77
N LEU A 158 13.27 -9.08 -8.24
CA LEU A 158 12.91 -9.27 -9.66
C LEU A 158 13.29 -8.07 -10.53
N TYR A 159 13.00 -6.85 -10.09
CA TYR A 159 13.16 -5.63 -10.89
C TYR A 159 14.09 -4.57 -10.26
N PRO A 160 15.32 -4.94 -9.84
CA PRO A 160 16.25 -4.00 -9.22
C PRO A 160 16.71 -2.93 -10.21
N GLU A 161 16.67 -1.67 -9.76
CA GLU A 161 16.96 -0.46 -10.55
C GLU A 161 18.35 -0.48 -11.22
N LYS A 162 19.33 -1.13 -10.57
CA LYS A 162 20.72 -1.27 -11.05
C LYS A 162 20.83 -2.04 -12.37
N LYS A 163 20.00 -3.08 -12.59
CA LYS A 163 20.02 -3.84 -13.85
C LYS A 163 19.58 -2.99 -15.04
N ARG A 164 18.60 -2.11 -14.84
CA ARG A 164 18.07 -1.24 -15.91
C ARG A 164 19.06 -0.15 -16.36
N LYS A 165 19.83 0.43 -15.44
CA LYS A 165 20.84 1.45 -15.81
C LYS A 165 21.95 0.88 -16.71
N LEU A 166 22.27 -0.40 -16.59
CA LEU A 166 23.20 -1.08 -17.50
C LEU A 166 22.60 -1.37 -18.88
N GLU A 167 21.32 -1.73 -18.95
CA GLU A 167 20.64 -2.06 -20.22
C GLU A 167 20.24 -0.80 -21.03
N GLY A 168 20.13 0.36 -20.40
CA GLY A 168 19.67 1.61 -21.03
C GLY A 168 20.77 2.60 -21.46
N SER A 169 22.06 2.32 -21.20
CA SER A 169 23.16 3.17 -21.67
C SER A 169 23.85 2.49 -22.85
N PRO A 170 23.75 3.01 -24.08
CA PRO A 170 24.78 2.74 -25.07
C PRO A 170 26.08 3.31 -24.50
N GLU A 171 27.12 2.48 -24.47
CA GLU A 171 28.47 2.85 -24.12
C GLU A 171 28.91 4.05 -25.01
N PRO A 172 29.31 5.21 -24.46
CA PRO A 172 29.98 6.20 -25.28
C PRO A 172 31.36 5.62 -25.60
N ASP A 173 31.55 5.25 -26.86
CA ASP A 173 32.83 4.80 -27.41
C ASP A 173 33.97 5.67 -26.87
N ASN A 174 34.95 4.95 -26.35
CA ASN A 174 36.13 5.45 -25.68
C ASN A 174 37.05 6.19 -26.69
N ALA A 175 36.72 7.42 -27.04
CA ALA A 175 37.60 8.31 -27.79
C ALA A 175 38.63 8.96 -26.86
N LYS A 176 39.64 8.19 -26.46
CA LYS A 176 40.92 8.73 -26.01
C LYS A 176 42.04 8.11 -26.85
N SER A 177 42.66 8.95 -27.68
CA SER A 177 44.11 9.05 -27.89
C SER A 177 44.46 9.27 -29.36
N SER A 178 44.60 10.53 -29.77
CA SER A 178 45.65 10.94 -30.70
C SER A 178 45.79 12.47 -30.64
N ASP A 179 46.32 12.98 -29.52
CA ASP A 179 46.99 14.27 -29.54
C ASP A 179 48.24 14.13 -30.42
N ARG A 180 48.21 14.75 -31.61
CA ARG A 180 49.43 15.07 -32.37
C ARG A 180 49.57 16.58 -32.38
N PRO A 181 50.68 17.16 -31.87
CA PRO A 181 50.94 18.57 -32.05
C PRO A 181 51.37 18.78 -33.51
N LEU A 182 50.66 19.65 -34.23
CA LEU A 182 51.16 20.23 -35.47
C LEU A 182 52.24 21.24 -35.08
N SER A 183 53.49 20.87 -35.28
CA SER A 183 54.64 21.76 -35.24
C SER A 183 54.52 22.78 -36.37
N GLU A 184 54.50 24.07 -36.02
CA GLU A 184 54.95 25.15 -36.89
C GLU A 184 56.36 24.84 -37.41
N ASN A 185 56.59 25.09 -38.72
CA ASN A 185 57.80 25.62 -39.35
C ASN A 185 57.89 25.16 -40.82
N VAL A 186 57.63 26.10 -41.75
CA VAL A 186 58.47 26.62 -42.86
C VAL A 186 57.56 27.34 -43.84
#